data_AF-A0A2P4YA09-F1
#
_entry.id   AF-A0A2P4YA09-F1
#
_cell.length_a   1.000
_cell.length_b   1.000
_cell.length_c   1.000
_cell.angle_alpha   90.00
_cell.angle_beta   90.00
_cell.angle_gamma   90.00
#
_symmetry.space_group_name_H-M   'P 1'
#
loop_
_entity.id
_entity.type
_entity.pdbx_description
1 polymer ?
#
loop_
_entity_poly.entity_id
_entity_poly.type
_entity_poly.pdbx_seq_one_letter_code
_entity_poly.pdbx_strand_id
1 'polypeptide(L)'
;MSSSATELQKYLGYWDKYKLVWNQDKQAFIRRYAKANRPLQQFRADIERYREQQVSIQNEDLTNTINFIQIDTNFLKASLVEHTVQWIGKLTGLLNQTAHDELKELMNMMKDNTQKLQIKPLNLDHLSESIHLLQDIKEGIPGVVARFEPLQHKYELLAEFDVQTTDEEQRDLTNLKSNWETYEVMLVDANTMLQKCKVSMKQSLQDSVADLNNIMSDLRNEAEATLPYSGEQQSKVAHQILAEFEKKMEATRSRQNALKKGLEIFGIEESKNDGFVQTEKELELLQQIWALTDEWEVVWASWKNKVFYEIEVETMESTAAQFFKK
;
A
#
# COMPACT_ATOMS: atom_id res chain seq x y z
N MET A 1 -25.08 -43.49 62.11
CA MET A 1 -24.09 -42.45 61.75
C MET A 1 -23.30 -42.81 60.50
N SER A 2 -22.62 -43.98 60.41
CA SER A 2 -21.85 -44.37 59.20
C SER A 2 -22.71 -44.53 57.93
N SER A 3 -23.91 -45.13 58.02
CA SER A 3 -24.78 -45.38 56.85
C SER A 3 -25.25 -44.09 56.17
N SER A 4 -25.75 -43.13 56.97
CA SER A 4 -26.24 -41.85 56.46
C SER A 4 -25.12 -40.99 55.87
N ALA A 5 -23.91 -41.03 56.44
CA ALA A 5 -22.74 -40.35 55.86
C ALA A 5 -22.36 -40.92 54.48
N THR A 6 -22.42 -42.24 54.32
CA THR A 6 -22.15 -42.89 53.02
C THR A 6 -23.21 -42.54 51.97
N GLU A 7 -24.49 -42.46 52.35
CA GLU A 7 -25.58 -42.05 51.45
C GLU A 7 -25.49 -40.57 51.05
N LEU A 8 -25.11 -39.69 51.99
CA LEU A 8 -24.83 -38.28 51.70
C LEU A 8 -23.67 -38.12 50.73
N GLN A 9 -22.60 -38.91 50.89
CA GLN A 9 -21.44 -38.85 49.99
C GLN A 9 -21.79 -39.37 48.58
N LYS A 10 -22.65 -40.39 48.48
CA LYS A 10 -23.20 -40.85 47.18
C LYS A 10 -24.06 -39.76 46.53
N TYR A 11 -24.90 -39.07 47.30
CA TYR A 11 -25.71 -37.97 46.78
C TYR A 11 -24.87 -36.77 46.34
N LEU A 12 -23.77 -36.46 47.04
CA LEU A 12 -22.82 -35.44 46.58
C LEU A 12 -22.15 -35.86 45.26
N GLY A 13 -21.76 -37.13 45.13
CA GLY A 13 -21.20 -37.68 43.89
C GLY A 13 -22.18 -37.69 42.69
N TYR A 14 -23.49 -37.66 42.93
CA TYR A 14 -24.48 -37.53 41.85
C TYR A 14 -24.33 -36.21 41.08
N TRP A 15 -23.98 -35.13 41.77
CA TRP A 15 -23.79 -33.81 41.15
C TRP A 15 -22.51 -33.69 40.33
N ASP A 16 -21.55 -34.62 40.50
CA ASP A 16 -20.32 -34.66 39.70
C ASP A 16 -20.58 -34.83 38.19
N LYS A 17 -21.79 -35.25 37.78
CA LYS A 17 -22.19 -35.24 36.37
C LYS A 17 -22.14 -33.84 35.73
N TYR A 18 -22.29 -32.79 36.51
CA TYR A 18 -22.17 -31.39 36.06
C TYR A 18 -20.78 -30.79 36.32
N LYS A 19 -19.80 -31.58 36.79
CA LYS A 19 -18.48 -31.09 37.25
C LYS A 19 -17.72 -30.23 36.26
N LEU A 20 -17.88 -30.51 34.97
CA LEU A 20 -17.23 -29.75 33.91
C LEU A 20 -17.73 -28.29 33.82
N VAL A 21 -18.95 -28.00 34.30
CA VAL A 21 -19.56 -26.68 34.26
C VAL A 21 -18.85 -25.70 35.20
N TRP A 22 -18.46 -26.15 36.41
CA TRP A 22 -17.81 -25.29 37.41
C TRP A 22 -16.28 -25.47 37.50
N ASN A 23 -15.75 -26.65 37.20
CA ASN A 23 -14.34 -26.97 37.44
C ASN A 23 -13.40 -26.57 36.28
N GLN A 24 -13.94 -26.05 35.17
CA GLN A 24 -13.14 -25.59 34.05
C GLN A 24 -12.91 -24.08 34.10
N ASP A 25 -11.67 -23.66 33.84
CA ASP A 25 -11.33 -22.26 33.62
C ASP A 25 -11.95 -21.77 32.30
N LYS A 26 -13.01 -20.99 32.45
CA LYS A 26 -13.78 -20.38 31.36
C LYS A 26 -12.90 -19.53 30.44
N GLN A 27 -11.98 -18.73 30.99
CA GLN A 27 -11.16 -17.84 30.17
C GLN A 27 -10.12 -18.63 29.37
N ALA A 28 -9.44 -19.60 30.00
CA ALA A 28 -8.47 -20.44 29.32
C ALA A 28 -9.11 -21.31 28.23
N PHE A 29 -10.36 -21.78 28.47
CA PHE A 29 -11.13 -22.47 27.44
C PHE A 29 -11.43 -21.56 26.25
N ILE A 30 -12.02 -20.38 26.48
CA ILE A 30 -12.42 -19.45 25.42
C ILE A 30 -11.22 -18.99 24.59
N ARG A 31 -10.06 -18.73 25.22
CA ARG A 31 -8.82 -18.40 24.49
C ARG A 31 -8.36 -19.53 23.55
N ARG A 32 -8.44 -20.79 24.00
CA ARG A 32 -8.12 -21.95 23.16
C ARG A 32 -9.16 -22.15 22.06
N TYR A 33 -10.42 -21.93 22.39
CA TYR A 33 -11.54 -22.03 21.46
C TYR A 33 -11.41 -21.03 20.31
N ALA A 34 -11.10 -19.76 20.62
CA ALA A 34 -10.85 -18.72 19.62
C ALA A 34 -9.68 -19.07 18.69
N LYS A 35 -8.56 -19.55 19.24
CA LYS A 35 -7.38 -19.97 18.46
C LYS A 35 -7.64 -21.15 17.54
N ALA A 36 -8.59 -22.02 17.89
CA ALA A 36 -8.92 -23.20 17.11
C ALA A 36 -9.77 -22.88 15.86
N ASN A 37 -10.20 -21.62 15.69
CA ASN A 37 -11.02 -21.13 14.56
C ASN A 37 -12.15 -22.10 14.20
N ARG A 38 -12.98 -22.43 15.20
CA ARG A 38 -14.06 -23.42 15.05
C ARG A 38 -15.16 -22.89 14.12
N PRO A 39 -15.80 -23.77 13.33
CA PRO A 39 -16.91 -23.36 12.48
C PRO A 39 -18.14 -22.94 13.30
N LEU A 40 -19.01 -22.13 12.71
CA LEU A 40 -20.23 -21.62 13.35
C LEU A 40 -21.14 -22.73 13.90
N GLN A 41 -21.21 -23.88 13.21
CA GLN A 41 -21.99 -25.04 13.66
C GLN A 41 -21.52 -25.56 15.02
N GLN A 42 -20.21 -25.50 15.29
CA GLN A 42 -19.65 -25.93 16.58
C GLN A 42 -20.04 -24.95 17.70
N PHE A 43 -20.03 -23.64 17.42
CA PHE A 43 -20.55 -22.64 18.37
C PHE A 43 -22.01 -22.93 18.73
N ARG A 44 -22.87 -23.16 17.72
CA ARG A 44 -24.29 -23.50 17.95
C ARG A 44 -24.42 -24.76 18.81
N ALA A 45 -23.70 -25.83 18.48
CA ALA A 45 -23.76 -27.08 19.23
C ALA A 45 -23.29 -26.94 20.68
N ASP A 46 -22.20 -26.21 20.92
CA ASP A 46 -21.67 -26.02 22.28
C ASP A 46 -22.56 -25.10 23.12
N ILE A 47 -23.17 -24.06 22.53
CA ILE A 47 -24.14 -23.20 23.23
C ILE A 47 -25.39 -24.01 23.59
N GLU A 48 -25.94 -24.78 22.66
CA GLU A 48 -27.15 -25.58 22.89
C GLU A 48 -26.92 -26.65 23.95
N ARG A 49 -25.74 -27.28 23.96
CA ARG A 49 -25.35 -28.22 25.03
C ARG A 49 -25.39 -27.58 26.42
N TYR A 50 -24.92 -26.35 26.58
CA TYR A 50 -25.00 -25.66 27.87
C TYR A 50 -26.44 -25.26 28.22
N ARG A 51 -27.27 -24.95 27.22
CA ARG A 51 -28.70 -24.67 27.40
C ARG A 51 -29.48 -25.93 27.86
N GLU A 52 -29.23 -27.07 27.24
CA GLU A 52 -29.79 -28.36 27.65
C GLU A 52 -29.35 -28.74 29.08
N GLN A 53 -28.09 -28.49 29.42
CA GLN A 53 -27.59 -28.68 30.79
C GLN A 53 -28.28 -27.75 31.77
N GLN A 54 -28.50 -26.48 31.41
CA GLN A 54 -29.23 -25.52 32.24
C GLN A 54 -30.65 -26.01 32.55
N VAL A 55 -31.39 -26.46 31.52
CA VAL A 55 -32.74 -27.03 31.68
C VAL A 55 -32.70 -28.29 32.55
N SER A 56 -31.73 -29.17 32.33
CA SER A 56 -31.55 -30.39 33.12
C SER A 56 -31.31 -30.08 34.59
N ILE A 57 -30.45 -29.10 34.90
CA ILE A 57 -30.19 -28.63 36.28
C ILE A 57 -31.45 -28.03 36.89
N GLN A 58 -32.21 -27.23 36.14
CA GLN A 58 -33.45 -26.61 36.64
C GLN A 58 -34.51 -27.65 37.02
N ASN A 59 -34.59 -28.75 36.26
CA ASN A 59 -35.54 -29.85 36.48
C ASN A 59 -35.17 -30.81 37.62
N GLU A 60 -33.97 -30.70 38.22
CA GLU A 60 -33.60 -31.52 39.40
C GLU A 60 -34.46 -31.17 40.62
N ASP A 61 -34.64 -32.11 41.55
CA ASP A 61 -35.40 -31.85 42.78
C ASP A 61 -34.70 -30.83 43.69
N LEU A 62 -35.49 -29.91 44.27
CA LEU A 62 -35.00 -28.86 45.18
C LEU A 62 -34.63 -29.40 46.57
N THR A 63 -35.27 -30.48 46.99
CA THR A 63 -35.02 -31.09 48.29
C THR A 63 -34.96 -32.61 48.17
N ASN A 64 -34.02 -33.22 48.88
CA ASN A 64 -33.95 -34.68 48.99
C ASN A 64 -33.82 -35.09 50.46
N THR A 65 -34.59 -36.08 50.89
CA THR A 65 -34.59 -36.56 52.28
C THR A 65 -33.85 -37.89 52.35
N ILE A 66 -32.74 -37.91 53.09
CA ILE A 66 -31.91 -39.10 53.32
C ILE A 66 -32.00 -39.46 54.81
N ASN A 67 -32.67 -40.58 55.12
CA ASN A 67 -33.02 -41.01 56.47
C ASN A 67 -33.81 -39.93 57.25
N PHE A 68 -33.11 -39.18 58.12
CA PHE A 68 -33.66 -38.13 58.97
C PHE A 68 -33.13 -36.72 58.61
N ILE A 69 -32.34 -36.60 57.53
CA ILE A 69 -31.72 -35.35 57.08
C ILE A 69 -32.37 -34.91 55.77
N GLN A 70 -32.90 -33.70 55.73
CA GLN A 70 -33.37 -33.07 54.49
C GLN A 70 -32.28 -32.15 53.94
N ILE A 71 -31.90 -32.37 52.68
CA ILE A 71 -30.91 -31.58 51.97
C ILE A 71 -31.66 -30.61 51.06
N ASP A 72 -31.32 -29.33 51.16
CA ASP A 72 -31.76 -28.28 50.24
C ASP A 72 -30.66 -28.03 49.21
N THR A 73 -30.99 -28.19 47.93
CA THR A 73 -30.05 -27.98 46.80
C THR A 73 -30.31 -26.69 46.05
N ASN A 74 -31.21 -25.82 46.54
CA ASN A 74 -31.59 -24.59 45.85
C ASN A 74 -30.38 -23.71 45.48
N PHE A 75 -29.49 -23.45 46.45
CA PHE A 75 -28.27 -22.66 46.20
C PHE A 75 -27.30 -23.33 45.23
N LEU A 76 -27.17 -24.67 45.30
CA LEU A 76 -26.31 -25.42 44.38
C LEU A 76 -26.87 -25.34 42.94
N LYS A 77 -28.17 -25.58 42.76
CA LYS A 77 -28.84 -25.46 41.47
C LYS A 77 -28.69 -24.05 40.90
N ALA A 78 -28.94 -23.02 41.71
CA ALA A 78 -28.80 -21.63 41.30
C ALA A 78 -27.37 -21.32 40.82
N SER A 79 -26.35 -21.75 41.57
CA SER A 79 -24.94 -21.55 41.20
C SER A 79 -24.54 -22.32 39.93
N LEU A 80 -25.05 -23.55 39.75
CA LEU A 80 -24.80 -24.33 38.53
C LEU A 80 -25.45 -23.70 37.30
N VAL A 81 -26.69 -23.21 37.43
CA VAL A 81 -27.39 -22.44 36.37
C VAL A 81 -26.64 -21.15 36.05
N GLU A 82 -26.12 -20.45 37.07
CA GLU A 82 -25.31 -19.25 36.84
C GLU A 82 -24.06 -19.58 36.01
N HIS A 83 -23.39 -20.69 36.30
CA HIS A 83 -22.24 -21.11 35.52
C HIS A 83 -22.59 -21.49 34.07
N THR A 84 -23.75 -22.10 33.79
CA THR A 84 -24.18 -22.35 32.40
C THR A 84 -24.48 -21.04 31.67
N VAL A 85 -25.12 -20.08 32.33
CA VAL A 85 -25.35 -18.73 31.78
C VAL A 85 -24.01 -18.03 31.47
N GLN A 86 -23.04 -18.13 32.38
CA GLN A 86 -21.69 -17.60 32.14
C GLN A 86 -21.00 -18.26 30.94
N TRP A 87 -21.15 -19.58 30.75
CA TRP A 87 -20.59 -20.28 29.59
C TRP A 87 -21.22 -19.82 28.28
N ILE A 88 -22.54 -19.78 28.23
CA ILE A 88 -23.30 -19.27 27.08
C ILE A 88 -22.85 -17.84 26.77
N GLY A 89 -22.86 -16.95 27.77
CA GLY A 89 -22.45 -15.55 27.61
C GLY A 89 -21.00 -15.38 27.13
N LYS A 90 -20.08 -16.27 27.54
CA LYS A 90 -18.69 -16.23 27.04
C LYS A 90 -18.55 -16.72 25.60
N LEU A 91 -19.31 -17.75 25.20
CA LEU A 91 -19.31 -18.25 23.82
C LEU A 91 -19.97 -17.26 22.86
N THR A 92 -21.13 -16.74 23.23
CA THR A 92 -21.83 -15.72 22.44
C THR A 92 -21.06 -14.41 22.41
N GLY A 93 -20.44 -14.01 23.52
CA GLY A 93 -19.56 -12.84 23.56
C GLY A 93 -18.34 -12.96 22.64
N LEU A 94 -17.69 -14.13 22.58
CA LEU A 94 -16.61 -14.39 21.63
C LEU A 94 -17.10 -14.33 20.19
N LEU A 95 -18.26 -14.95 19.90
CA LEU A 95 -18.86 -14.94 18.57
C LEU A 95 -19.20 -13.52 18.12
N ASN A 96 -19.79 -12.72 19.01
CA ASN A 96 -20.12 -11.32 18.76
C ASN A 96 -18.87 -10.50 18.43
N GLN A 97 -17.83 -10.58 19.26
CA GLN A 97 -16.56 -9.90 18.99
C GLN A 97 -15.97 -10.29 17.63
N THR A 98 -16.00 -11.58 17.30
CA THR A 98 -15.46 -12.08 16.02
C THR A 98 -16.28 -11.57 14.83
N ALA A 99 -17.61 -11.53 14.94
CA ALA A 99 -18.49 -11.01 13.91
C ALA A 99 -18.32 -9.48 13.75
N HIS A 100 -18.23 -8.75 14.86
CA HIS A 100 -17.96 -7.31 14.87
C HIS A 100 -16.65 -6.96 14.15
N ASP A 101 -15.56 -7.63 14.53
CA ASP A 101 -14.24 -7.36 13.97
C ASP A 101 -14.22 -7.63 12.46
N GLU A 102 -14.89 -8.69 12.01
CA GLU A 102 -15.04 -9.03 10.59
C GLU A 102 -15.88 -7.99 9.83
N LEU A 103 -17.03 -7.58 10.37
CA LEU A 103 -17.87 -6.54 9.75
C LEU A 103 -17.11 -5.22 9.62
N LYS A 104 -16.41 -4.83 10.68
CA LYS A 104 -15.61 -3.61 10.73
C LYS A 104 -14.43 -3.64 9.75
N GLU A 105 -13.76 -4.78 9.65
CA GLU A 105 -12.69 -4.99 8.66
C GLU A 105 -13.22 -4.78 7.24
N LEU A 106 -14.36 -5.38 6.89
CA LEU A 106 -14.99 -5.22 5.58
C LEU A 106 -15.36 -3.77 5.27
N MET A 107 -15.98 -3.08 6.23
CA MET A 107 -16.37 -1.67 6.08
C MET A 107 -15.15 -0.75 5.90
N ASN A 108 -14.10 -0.96 6.70
CA ASN A 108 -12.87 -0.18 6.61
C ASN A 108 -12.15 -0.44 5.29
N MET A 109 -12.07 -1.70 4.85
CA MET A 109 -11.46 -2.06 3.56
C MET A 109 -12.15 -1.33 2.40
N MET A 110 -13.49 -1.35 2.35
CA MET A 110 -14.24 -0.61 1.32
C MET A 110 -13.95 0.89 1.38
N LYS A 111 -13.94 1.48 2.57
CA LYS A 111 -13.68 2.91 2.77
C LYS A 111 -12.27 3.31 2.35
N ASP A 112 -11.25 2.58 2.80
CA ASP A 112 -9.85 2.89 2.51
C ASP A 112 -9.54 2.74 1.02
N ASN A 113 -10.07 1.70 0.39
CA ASN A 113 -9.92 1.50 -1.06
C ASN A 113 -10.64 2.60 -1.85
N THR A 114 -11.83 3.01 -1.41
CA THR A 114 -12.56 4.12 -2.01
C THR A 114 -11.74 5.42 -1.94
N GLN A 115 -11.16 5.73 -0.78
CA GLN A 115 -10.34 6.93 -0.60
C GLN A 115 -9.11 6.93 -1.50
N LYS A 116 -8.44 5.79 -1.66
CA LYS A 116 -7.26 5.67 -2.53
C LYS A 116 -7.62 5.80 -4.01
N LEU A 117 -8.68 5.11 -4.47
CA LEU A 117 -9.04 5.03 -5.88
C LEU A 117 -9.81 6.25 -6.42
N GLN A 118 -10.42 7.06 -5.55
CA GLN A 118 -11.08 8.30 -5.97
C GLN A 118 -10.09 9.44 -6.25
N ILE A 119 -8.85 9.35 -5.78
CA ILE A 119 -7.85 10.40 -6.01
C ILE A 119 -7.36 10.31 -7.45
N LYS A 120 -7.43 11.43 -8.17
CA LYS A 120 -6.91 11.51 -9.54
C LYS A 120 -5.38 11.35 -9.53
N PRO A 121 -4.81 10.43 -10.33
CA PRO A 121 -3.38 10.30 -10.44
C PRO A 121 -2.71 11.59 -10.91
N LEU A 122 -1.66 12.00 -10.18
CA LEU A 122 -0.88 13.20 -10.48
C LEU A 122 0.31 12.90 -11.38
N ASN A 123 0.86 11.69 -11.29
CA ASN A 123 2.01 11.23 -12.05
C ASN A 123 1.80 9.76 -12.49
N LEU A 124 2.72 9.27 -13.31
CA LEU A 124 2.66 7.93 -13.88
C LEU A 124 2.85 6.82 -12.83
N ASP A 125 3.68 7.06 -11.82
CA ASP A 125 3.89 6.10 -10.73
C ASP A 125 2.60 5.89 -9.94
N HIS A 126 1.94 6.97 -9.53
CA HIS A 126 0.66 6.92 -8.83
C HIS A 126 -0.46 6.31 -9.71
N LEU A 127 -0.43 6.57 -11.02
CA LEU A 127 -1.35 5.92 -11.96
C LEU A 127 -1.13 4.40 -11.98
N SER A 128 0.12 3.93 -12.03
CA SER A 128 0.46 2.52 -12.04
C SER A 128 0.04 1.83 -10.74
N GLU A 129 0.37 2.43 -9.60
CA GLU A 129 -0.05 1.94 -8.27
C GLU A 129 -1.57 1.83 -8.16
N SER A 130 -2.30 2.84 -8.62
CA SER A 130 -3.77 2.84 -8.60
C SER A 130 -4.37 1.76 -9.50
N ILE A 131 -3.77 1.50 -10.67
CA ILE A 131 -4.21 0.44 -11.58
C ILE A 131 -3.97 -0.94 -10.95
N HIS A 132 -2.80 -1.17 -10.36
CA HIS A 132 -2.48 -2.41 -9.67
C HIS A 132 -3.40 -2.65 -8.49
N LEU A 133 -3.60 -1.63 -7.63
CA LEU A 133 -4.54 -1.73 -6.50
C LEU A 133 -5.95 -2.10 -6.97
N LEU A 134 -6.44 -1.46 -8.03
CA LEU A 134 -7.76 -1.77 -8.59
C LEU A 134 -7.83 -3.21 -9.13
N GLN A 135 -6.76 -3.72 -9.73
CA GLN A 135 -6.69 -5.09 -10.21
C GLN A 135 -6.73 -6.08 -9.03
N ASP A 136 -5.89 -5.88 -8.02
CA ASP A 136 -5.84 -6.73 -6.82
C ASP A 136 -7.21 -6.79 -6.12
N ILE A 137 -7.89 -5.64 -6.01
CA ILE A 137 -9.25 -5.57 -5.46
C ILE A 137 -10.22 -6.40 -6.30
N LYS A 138 -10.20 -6.25 -7.63
CA LYS A 138 -11.10 -6.97 -8.53
C LYS A 138 -10.90 -8.49 -8.45
N GLU A 139 -9.65 -8.93 -8.34
CA GLU A 139 -9.32 -10.35 -8.15
C GLU A 139 -9.80 -10.88 -6.78
N GLY A 140 -9.78 -10.02 -5.75
CA GLY A 140 -10.25 -10.33 -4.41
C GLY A 140 -11.77 -10.31 -4.20
N ILE A 141 -12.56 -9.70 -5.10
CA ILE A 141 -14.02 -9.54 -4.98
C ILE A 141 -14.73 -10.86 -4.61
N PRO A 142 -14.50 -11.99 -5.32
CA PRO A 142 -15.21 -13.23 -5.02
C PRO A 142 -14.96 -13.72 -3.59
N GLY A 143 -13.73 -13.55 -3.09
CA GLY A 143 -13.36 -13.93 -1.73
C GLY A 143 -14.03 -13.06 -0.67
N VAL A 144 -14.20 -11.76 -0.95
CA VAL A 144 -14.89 -10.84 -0.05
C VAL A 144 -16.39 -11.15 -0.01
N VAL A 145 -17.04 -11.30 -1.16
CA VAL A 145 -18.47 -11.60 -1.24
C VAL A 145 -18.81 -12.94 -0.57
N ALA A 146 -17.93 -13.94 -0.68
CA ALA A 146 -18.10 -15.23 -0.02
C ALA A 146 -18.13 -15.14 1.52
N ARG A 147 -17.66 -14.03 2.12
CA ARG A 147 -17.71 -13.81 3.58
C ARG A 147 -19.06 -13.27 4.07
N PHE A 148 -19.90 -12.72 3.19
CA PHE A 148 -21.13 -12.03 3.58
C PHE A 148 -22.17 -12.98 4.18
N GLU A 149 -22.40 -14.14 3.56
CA GLU A 149 -23.34 -15.13 4.06
C GLU A 149 -22.88 -15.72 5.41
N PRO A 150 -21.62 -16.18 5.59
CA PRO A 150 -21.13 -16.60 6.90
C PRO A 150 -21.27 -15.54 7.99
N LEU A 151 -21.02 -14.26 7.66
CA LEU A 151 -21.18 -13.16 8.60
C LEU A 151 -22.64 -12.97 9.01
N GLN A 152 -23.56 -13.01 8.05
CA GLN A 152 -25.00 -12.93 8.30
C GLN A 152 -25.46 -14.07 9.23
N HIS A 153 -25.03 -15.31 8.97
CA HIS A 153 -25.36 -16.45 9.83
C HIS A 153 -24.82 -16.30 11.27
N LYS A 154 -23.66 -15.65 11.46
CA LYS A 154 -23.14 -15.37 12.82
C LYS A 154 -24.08 -14.43 13.58
N TYR A 155 -24.56 -13.37 12.93
CA TYR A 155 -25.50 -12.42 13.54
C TYR A 155 -26.89 -13.02 13.77
N GLU A 156 -27.37 -13.87 12.87
CA GLU A 156 -28.61 -14.64 13.08
C GLU A 156 -28.51 -15.55 14.30
N LEU A 157 -27.38 -16.27 14.48
CA LEU A 157 -27.16 -17.09 15.67
C LEU A 157 -27.12 -16.24 16.95
N LEU A 158 -26.51 -15.07 16.92
CA LEU A 158 -26.48 -14.16 18.07
C LEU A 158 -27.89 -13.66 18.44
N ALA A 159 -28.71 -13.36 17.43
CA ALA A 159 -30.11 -12.97 17.62
C ALA A 159 -30.96 -14.11 18.22
N GLU A 160 -30.74 -15.36 17.80
CA GLU A 160 -31.42 -16.54 18.37
C GLU A 160 -31.15 -16.74 19.87
N PHE A 161 -30.03 -16.24 20.39
CA PHE A 161 -29.65 -16.30 21.81
C PHE A 161 -29.84 -14.97 22.55
N ASP A 162 -30.66 -14.07 22.02
CA ASP A 162 -31.01 -12.76 22.61
C ASP A 162 -29.81 -11.85 22.91
N VAL A 163 -28.70 -12.03 22.18
CA VAL A 163 -27.51 -11.21 22.34
C VAL A 163 -27.76 -9.85 21.70
N GLN A 164 -27.75 -8.80 22.50
CA GLN A 164 -27.92 -7.43 22.02
C GLN A 164 -26.67 -6.98 21.26
N THR A 165 -26.81 -6.75 19.96
CA THR A 165 -25.83 -6.05 19.13
C THR A 165 -26.06 -4.55 19.21
N THR A 166 -25.04 -3.76 18.91
CA THR A 166 -25.15 -2.31 18.86
C THR A 166 -25.96 -1.86 17.63
N ASP A 167 -26.64 -0.72 17.74
CA ASP A 167 -27.41 -0.14 16.63
C ASP A 167 -26.53 0.12 15.39
N GLU A 168 -25.25 0.45 15.60
CA GLU A 168 -24.27 0.65 14.53
C GLU A 168 -24.02 -0.63 13.73
N GLU A 169 -23.76 -1.76 14.41
CA GLU A 169 -23.54 -3.05 13.75
C GLU A 169 -24.77 -3.50 12.97
N GLN A 170 -25.95 -3.30 13.54
CA GLN A 170 -27.20 -3.73 12.93
C GLN A 170 -27.51 -2.90 11.68
N ARG A 171 -27.24 -1.59 11.73
CA ARG A 171 -27.30 -0.71 10.56
C ARG A 171 -26.29 -1.12 9.49
N ASP A 172 -25.05 -1.37 9.88
CA ASP A 172 -23.95 -1.68 8.96
C ASP A 172 -24.16 -3.06 8.31
N LEU A 173 -24.66 -4.06 9.04
CA LEU A 173 -25.07 -5.36 8.51
C LEU A 173 -26.23 -5.24 7.52
N THR A 174 -27.27 -4.47 7.87
CA THR A 174 -28.44 -4.26 6.99
C THR A 174 -28.02 -3.58 5.68
N ASN A 175 -27.15 -2.59 5.77
CA ASN A 175 -26.68 -1.84 4.62
C ASN A 175 -25.49 -2.49 3.91
N LEU A 176 -24.94 -3.62 4.38
CA LEU A 176 -23.72 -4.22 3.84
C LEU A 176 -23.82 -4.50 2.34
N LYS A 177 -24.93 -5.10 1.89
CA LYS A 177 -25.16 -5.38 0.47
C LYS A 177 -25.28 -4.10 -0.37
N SER A 178 -26.02 -3.11 0.12
CA SER A 178 -26.19 -1.83 -0.58
C SER A 178 -24.89 -1.01 -0.62
N ASN A 179 -24.12 -1.02 0.46
CA ASN A 179 -22.79 -0.41 0.52
C ASN A 179 -21.83 -1.11 -0.45
N TRP A 180 -21.92 -2.44 -0.56
CA TRP A 180 -21.14 -3.22 -1.52
C TRP A 180 -21.51 -2.88 -2.97
N GLU A 181 -22.80 -2.80 -3.30
CA GLU A 181 -23.25 -2.38 -4.64
C GLU A 181 -22.74 -0.97 -4.99
N THR A 182 -22.80 -0.05 -4.03
CA THR A 182 -22.25 1.31 -4.18
C THR A 182 -20.73 1.28 -4.39
N TYR A 183 -20.04 0.41 -3.67
CA TYR A 183 -18.59 0.20 -3.80
C TYR A 183 -18.24 -0.39 -5.18
N GLU A 184 -19.00 -1.34 -5.70
CA GLU A 184 -18.80 -1.90 -7.05
C GLU A 184 -18.97 -0.84 -8.14
N VAL A 185 -20.00 0.02 -8.02
CA VAL A 185 -20.18 1.17 -8.93
C VAL A 185 -18.97 2.10 -8.84
N MET A 186 -18.50 2.42 -7.63
CA MET A 186 -17.30 3.23 -7.44
C MET A 186 -16.06 2.60 -8.09
N LEU A 187 -15.87 1.28 -8.02
CA LEU A 187 -14.77 0.58 -8.69
C LEU A 187 -14.85 0.69 -10.22
N VAL A 188 -16.06 0.67 -10.79
CA VAL A 188 -16.28 0.88 -12.23
C VAL A 188 -15.95 2.32 -12.63
N ASP A 189 -16.37 3.29 -11.82
CA ASP A 189 -16.08 4.71 -12.03
C ASP A 189 -14.57 5.00 -11.92
N ALA A 190 -13.92 4.46 -10.89
CA ALA A 190 -12.48 4.55 -10.70
C ALA A 190 -11.73 3.92 -11.88
N ASN A 191 -12.15 2.73 -12.33
CA ASN A 191 -11.57 2.10 -13.52
C ASN A 191 -11.67 3.03 -14.75
N THR A 192 -12.85 3.59 -15.00
CA THR A 192 -13.10 4.50 -16.12
C THR A 192 -12.23 5.75 -16.03
N MET A 193 -12.10 6.32 -14.82
CA MET A 193 -11.27 7.49 -14.56
C MET A 193 -9.78 7.18 -14.77
N LEU A 194 -9.28 6.06 -14.27
CA LEU A 194 -7.89 5.62 -14.45
C LEU A 194 -7.57 5.35 -15.92
N GLN A 195 -8.48 4.72 -16.69
CA GLN A 195 -8.28 4.52 -18.12
C GLN A 195 -8.23 5.86 -18.89
N LYS A 196 -9.10 6.82 -18.56
CA LYS A 196 -9.05 8.17 -19.13
C LYS A 196 -7.74 8.88 -18.79
N CYS A 197 -7.29 8.79 -17.54
CA CYS A 197 -6.01 9.36 -17.12
C CYS A 197 -4.84 8.71 -17.84
N LYS A 198 -4.85 7.38 -18.00
CA LYS A 198 -3.84 6.64 -18.76
C LYS A 198 -3.73 7.12 -20.21
N VAL A 199 -4.85 7.27 -20.91
CA VAL A 199 -4.88 7.78 -22.29
C VAL A 199 -4.39 9.23 -22.35
N SER A 200 -4.90 10.09 -21.46
CA SER A 200 -4.51 11.51 -21.42
C SER A 200 -3.03 11.71 -21.09
N MET A 201 -2.49 10.96 -20.13
CA MET A 201 -1.07 11.02 -19.77
C MET A 201 -0.18 10.46 -20.88
N LYS A 202 -0.61 9.40 -21.56
CA LYS A 202 0.09 8.88 -22.74
C LYS A 202 0.16 9.92 -23.85
N GLN A 203 -0.97 10.59 -24.16
CA GLN A 203 -1.00 11.64 -25.18
C GLN A 203 -0.09 12.81 -24.79
N SER A 204 -0.20 13.31 -23.55
CA SER A 204 0.63 14.41 -23.05
C SER A 204 2.14 14.07 -23.06
N LEU A 205 2.49 12.81 -22.81
CA LEU A 205 3.85 12.32 -22.94
C LEU A 205 4.32 12.33 -24.40
N GLN A 206 3.49 11.85 -25.34
CA GLN A 206 3.81 11.88 -26.77
C GLN A 206 3.99 13.31 -27.28
N ASP A 207 3.11 14.23 -26.88
CA ASP A 207 3.22 15.66 -27.22
C ASP A 207 4.51 16.25 -26.64
N SER A 208 4.84 15.93 -25.37
CA SER A 208 6.08 16.40 -24.73
C SER A 208 7.35 15.88 -25.41
N VAL A 209 7.31 14.67 -25.98
CA VAL A 209 8.42 14.08 -26.74
C VAL A 209 8.53 14.73 -28.12
N ALA A 210 7.41 14.98 -28.80
CA ALA A 210 7.40 15.72 -30.05
C ALA A 210 7.97 17.15 -29.87
N ASP A 211 7.55 17.84 -28.82
CA ASP A 211 8.08 19.16 -28.45
C ASP A 211 9.58 19.10 -28.14
N LEU A 212 10.04 18.09 -27.41
CA LEU A 212 11.46 17.88 -27.12
C LEU A 212 12.26 17.69 -28.42
N ASN A 213 11.75 16.87 -29.35
CA ASN A 213 12.40 16.64 -30.64
C ASN A 213 12.49 17.93 -31.47
N ASN A 214 11.45 18.77 -31.46
CA ASN A 214 11.48 20.08 -32.10
C ASN A 214 12.54 20.99 -31.45
N ILE A 215 12.57 21.07 -30.11
CA ILE A 215 13.59 21.85 -29.38
C ILE A 215 15.00 21.35 -29.70
N MET A 216 15.22 20.04 -29.77
CA MET A 216 16.51 19.46 -30.12
C MET A 216 16.93 19.81 -31.56
N SER A 217 15.98 19.80 -32.50
CA SER A 217 16.22 20.22 -33.89
C SER A 217 16.50 21.71 -33.99
N ASP A 218 15.77 22.55 -33.26
CA ASP A 218 15.97 23.99 -33.24
C ASP A 218 17.31 24.35 -32.59
N LEU A 219 17.70 23.67 -31.52
CA LEU A 219 19.03 23.79 -30.93
C LEU A 219 20.11 23.37 -31.92
N ARG A 220 19.90 22.32 -32.73
CA ARG A 220 20.86 21.98 -33.78
C ARG A 220 21.05 23.12 -34.79
N ASN A 221 19.95 23.72 -35.25
CA ASN A 221 20.01 24.84 -36.18
C ASN A 221 20.65 26.09 -35.53
N GLU A 222 20.32 26.37 -34.26
CA GLU A 222 20.92 27.46 -33.48
C GLU A 222 22.42 27.23 -33.31
N ALA A 223 22.84 25.99 -33.03
CA ALA A 223 24.24 25.61 -32.89
C ALA A 223 25.02 25.89 -34.19
N GLU A 224 24.50 25.49 -35.35
CA GLU A 224 25.13 25.75 -36.65
C GLU A 224 25.27 27.26 -36.96
N ALA A 225 24.33 28.08 -36.47
CA ALA A 225 24.32 29.52 -36.74
C ALA A 225 25.13 30.36 -35.73
N THR A 226 25.18 29.94 -34.47
CA THR A 226 25.67 30.78 -33.36
C THR A 226 26.97 30.30 -32.74
N LEU A 227 27.33 29.02 -32.90
CA LEU A 227 28.55 28.50 -32.29
C LEU A 227 29.78 29.16 -32.93
N PRO A 228 30.80 29.46 -32.11
CA PRO A 228 31.98 30.18 -32.54
C PRO A 228 32.94 29.27 -33.33
N TYR A 229 32.58 28.97 -34.59
CA TYR A 229 33.39 28.18 -35.51
C TYR A 229 34.51 29.00 -36.18
N SER A 230 34.38 30.33 -36.19
CA SER A 230 35.39 31.20 -36.81
C SER A 230 36.40 31.72 -35.78
N GLY A 231 37.68 31.71 -36.15
CA GLY A 231 38.76 32.26 -35.31
C GLY A 231 38.82 33.79 -35.27
N GLU A 232 37.84 34.50 -35.85
CA GLU A 232 37.78 35.97 -35.85
C GLU A 232 37.11 36.53 -34.57
N GLN A 233 36.48 35.68 -33.77
CA GLN A 233 35.82 36.09 -32.53
C GLN A 233 36.82 36.22 -31.38
N GLN A 234 36.54 37.15 -30.46
CA GLN A 234 37.33 37.28 -29.23
C GLN A 234 37.07 36.10 -28.31
N SER A 235 38.14 35.53 -27.73
CA SER A 235 38.04 34.33 -26.89
C SER A 235 37.02 34.47 -25.75
N LYS A 236 36.97 35.61 -25.06
CA LYS A 236 35.97 35.85 -24.00
C LYS A 236 34.53 35.74 -24.48
N VAL A 237 34.23 36.20 -25.69
CA VAL A 237 32.87 36.16 -26.27
C VAL A 237 32.52 34.73 -26.67
N ALA A 238 33.48 34.00 -27.25
CA ALA A 238 33.30 32.58 -27.60
C ALA A 238 32.98 31.73 -26.37
N HIS A 239 33.71 31.90 -25.27
CA HIS A 239 33.46 31.18 -24.01
C HIS A 239 32.08 31.51 -23.40
N GLN A 240 31.62 32.76 -23.49
CA GLN A 240 30.28 33.12 -23.02
C GLN A 240 29.17 32.43 -23.83
N ILE A 241 29.29 32.44 -25.17
CA ILE A 241 28.35 31.75 -26.06
C ILE A 241 28.32 30.24 -25.75
N LEU A 242 29.49 29.61 -25.59
CA LEU A 242 29.60 28.19 -25.27
C LEU A 242 28.93 27.85 -23.93
N ALA A 243 29.16 28.65 -22.88
CA ALA A 243 28.56 28.41 -21.56
C ALA A 243 27.03 28.59 -21.56
N GLU A 244 26.51 29.59 -22.28
CA GLU A 244 25.07 29.77 -22.44
C GLU A 244 24.43 28.60 -23.20
N PHE A 245 25.10 28.12 -24.25
CA PHE A 245 24.63 27.01 -25.05
C PHE A 245 24.68 25.67 -24.29
N GLU A 246 25.74 25.43 -23.52
CA GLU A 246 25.87 24.27 -22.63
C GLU A 246 24.71 24.20 -21.63
N LYS A 247 24.34 25.34 -21.04
CA LYS A 247 23.19 25.42 -20.13
C LYS A 247 21.87 25.04 -20.82
N LYS A 248 21.67 25.41 -22.09
CA LYS A 248 20.49 25.01 -22.88
C LYS A 248 20.50 23.51 -23.18
N MET A 249 21.66 22.95 -23.50
CA MET A 249 21.83 21.51 -23.75
C MET A 249 21.53 20.69 -22.49
N GLU A 250 22.08 21.09 -21.34
CA GLU A 250 21.85 20.41 -20.06
C GLU A 250 20.37 20.48 -19.63
N ALA A 251 19.71 21.63 -19.81
CA ALA A 251 18.27 21.75 -19.54
C ALA A 251 17.44 20.79 -20.42
N THR A 252 17.80 20.66 -21.70
CA THR A 252 17.14 19.74 -22.64
C THR A 252 17.41 18.28 -22.27
N ARG A 253 18.64 17.94 -21.85
CA ARG A 253 19.02 16.60 -21.38
C ARG A 253 18.30 16.21 -20.10
N SER A 254 18.19 17.13 -19.14
CA SER A 254 17.41 16.90 -17.91
C SER A 254 15.93 16.64 -18.23
N ARG A 255 15.35 17.36 -19.20
CA ARG A 255 13.97 17.12 -19.65
C ARG A 255 13.83 15.75 -20.33
N GLN A 256 14.79 15.37 -21.19
CA GLN A 256 14.83 14.04 -21.81
C GLN A 256 14.84 12.92 -20.76
N ASN A 257 15.71 13.02 -19.76
CA ASN A 257 15.82 12.05 -18.66
C ASN A 257 14.53 11.95 -17.83
N ALA A 258 13.83 13.07 -17.61
CA ALA A 258 12.55 13.08 -16.91
C ALA A 258 11.45 12.34 -17.69
N LEU A 259 11.41 12.49 -19.02
CA LEU A 259 10.44 11.83 -19.89
C LEU A 259 10.72 10.34 -20.08
N LYS A 260 11.99 9.92 -19.97
CA LYS A 260 12.41 8.53 -20.14
C LYS A 260 11.66 7.53 -19.26
N LYS A 261 11.49 7.86 -17.96
CA LYS A 261 10.71 7.02 -17.04
C LYS A 261 9.27 6.82 -17.51
N GLY A 262 8.66 7.87 -18.08
CA GLY A 262 7.32 7.77 -18.62
C GLY A 262 7.23 6.95 -19.89
N LEU A 263 8.24 7.04 -20.76
CA LEU A 263 8.34 6.24 -21.98
C LEU A 263 8.46 4.76 -21.67
N GLU A 264 9.26 4.39 -20.68
CA GLU A 264 9.42 3.01 -20.19
C GLU A 264 8.09 2.43 -19.69
N ILE A 265 7.32 3.21 -18.90
CA ILE A 265 6.00 2.78 -18.38
C ILE A 265 5.01 2.45 -19.50
N PHE A 266 5.05 3.19 -20.62
CA PHE A 266 4.16 2.96 -21.77
C PHE A 266 4.77 2.07 -22.86
N GLY A 267 6.01 1.58 -22.68
CA GLY A 267 6.74 0.82 -23.70
C GLY A 267 6.93 1.59 -25.01
N ILE A 268 7.05 2.91 -24.94
CA ILE A 268 7.31 3.75 -26.11
C ILE A 268 8.83 3.84 -26.29
N GLU A 269 9.32 3.48 -27.47
CA GLU A 269 10.75 3.61 -27.78
C GLU A 269 11.18 5.07 -27.79
N GLU A 270 12.31 5.35 -27.15
CA GLU A 270 12.95 6.65 -27.18
C GLU A 270 13.52 6.93 -28.58
N SER A 271 13.08 8.02 -29.21
CA SER A 271 13.68 8.46 -30.48
C SER A 271 15.07 9.03 -30.21
N LYS A 272 16.11 8.38 -30.73
CA LYS A 272 17.46 8.95 -30.71
C LYS A 272 17.53 10.13 -31.67
N ASN A 273 17.85 11.31 -31.14
CA ASN A 273 18.15 12.48 -31.95
C ASN A 273 19.66 12.57 -32.16
N ASP A 274 20.15 11.99 -33.27
CA ASP A 274 21.57 11.95 -33.59
C ASP A 274 22.18 13.35 -33.78
N GLY A 275 21.38 14.31 -34.27
CA GLY A 275 21.80 15.71 -34.44
C GLY A 275 22.09 16.40 -33.10
N PHE A 276 21.27 16.15 -32.07
CA PHE A 276 21.51 16.67 -30.73
C PHE A 276 22.80 16.10 -30.11
N VAL A 277 23.02 14.79 -30.23
CA VAL A 277 24.24 14.12 -29.75
C VAL A 277 25.48 14.64 -30.47
N GLN A 278 25.36 14.95 -31.76
CA GLN A 278 26.43 15.54 -32.53
C GLN A 278 26.79 16.96 -32.04
N THR A 279 25.78 17.78 -31.74
CA THR A 279 25.99 19.13 -31.16
C THR A 279 26.68 19.08 -29.80
N GLU A 280 26.40 18.08 -28.95
CA GLU A 280 27.13 17.90 -27.67
C GLU A 280 28.62 17.68 -27.91
N LYS A 281 28.98 16.81 -28.86
CA LYS A 281 30.38 16.55 -29.21
C LYS A 281 31.06 17.77 -29.81
N GLU A 282 30.36 18.50 -30.68
CA GLU A 282 30.89 19.73 -31.28
C GLU A 282 31.16 20.79 -30.21
N LEU A 283 30.29 20.90 -29.19
CA LEU A 283 30.46 21.82 -28.08
C LEU A 283 31.68 21.45 -27.22
N GLU A 284 31.88 20.15 -26.90
CA GLU A 284 33.07 19.66 -26.21
C GLU A 284 34.36 19.96 -27.00
N LEU A 285 34.35 19.77 -28.32
CA LEU A 285 35.49 20.07 -29.18
C LEU A 285 35.77 21.56 -29.27
N LEU A 286 34.74 22.40 -29.40
CA LEU A 286 34.89 23.85 -29.43
C LEU A 286 35.43 24.39 -28.11
N GLN A 287 34.97 23.87 -26.96
CA GLN A 287 35.54 24.21 -25.66
C GLN A 287 37.05 23.88 -25.59
N GLN A 288 37.47 22.73 -26.12
CA GLN A 288 38.88 22.36 -26.17
C GLN A 288 39.70 23.28 -27.09
N ILE A 289 39.17 23.62 -28.28
CA ILE A 289 39.82 24.51 -29.24
C ILE A 289 39.98 25.92 -28.67
N TRP A 290 38.94 26.46 -28.04
CA TRP A 290 38.99 27.80 -27.44
C TRP A 290 39.87 27.86 -26.19
N ALA A 291 39.92 26.80 -25.39
CA ALA A 291 40.90 26.68 -24.31
C ALA A 291 42.34 26.66 -24.83
N LEU A 292 42.60 25.93 -25.92
CA LEU A 292 43.91 25.91 -26.57
C LEU A 292 44.28 27.29 -27.16
N THR A 293 43.28 28.01 -27.66
CA THR A 293 43.45 29.39 -28.16
C THR A 293 43.80 30.35 -27.02
N ASP A 294 43.18 30.22 -25.85
CA ASP A 294 43.54 30.98 -24.65
C ASP A 294 44.97 30.69 -24.17
N GLU A 295 45.34 29.41 -24.13
CA GLU A 295 46.72 29.00 -23.79
C GLU A 295 47.72 29.64 -24.76
N TRP A 296 47.41 29.63 -26.05
CA TRP A 296 48.23 30.27 -27.08
C TRP A 296 48.29 31.80 -26.92
N GLU A 297 47.16 32.47 -26.66
CA GLU A 297 47.13 33.92 -26.44
C GLU A 297 47.99 34.33 -25.23
N VAL A 298 47.99 33.55 -24.15
CA VAL A 298 48.85 33.77 -22.98
C VAL A 298 50.33 33.66 -23.35
N VAL A 299 50.70 32.59 -24.08
CA VAL A 299 52.08 32.39 -24.56
C VAL A 299 52.49 33.52 -25.50
N TRP A 300 51.65 33.88 -26.46
CA TRP A 300 51.87 34.96 -27.41
C TRP A 300 52.01 36.33 -26.73
N ALA A 301 51.16 36.63 -25.75
CA ALA A 301 51.25 37.87 -24.97
C ALA A 301 52.57 37.94 -24.17
N SER A 302 53.06 36.81 -23.69
CA SER A 302 54.38 36.74 -23.03
C SER A 302 55.53 37.05 -23.98
N TRP A 303 55.42 36.64 -25.25
CA TRP A 303 56.44 36.89 -26.26
C TRP A 303 56.39 38.32 -26.80
N LYS A 304 55.18 38.84 -27.07
CA LYS A 304 54.96 40.19 -27.61
C LYS A 304 55.50 41.30 -26.69
N ASN A 305 55.52 41.06 -25.38
CA ASN A 305 55.93 42.04 -24.38
C ASN A 305 57.40 41.88 -23.92
N LYS A 306 58.16 40.92 -24.47
CA LYS A 306 59.59 40.74 -24.15
C LYS A 306 60.47 41.71 -24.95
N VAL A 307 61.55 42.14 -24.31
CA VAL A 307 62.60 42.94 -24.97
C VAL A 307 63.36 42.05 -25.95
N PHE A 308 63.68 42.56 -27.14
CA PHE A 308 64.22 41.77 -28.25
C PHE A 308 65.47 40.93 -27.90
N TYR A 309 66.31 41.39 -26.97
CA TYR A 309 67.52 40.69 -26.53
C TYR A 309 67.25 39.47 -25.62
N GLU A 310 66.07 39.41 -24.99
CA GLU A 310 65.65 38.32 -24.09
C GLU A 310 64.79 37.27 -24.81
N ILE A 311 64.65 37.39 -26.13
CA ILE A 311 63.89 36.47 -26.97
C ILE A 311 64.78 35.29 -27.38
N GLU A 312 64.44 34.10 -26.90
CA GLU A 312 65.03 32.85 -27.36
C GLU A 312 64.20 32.27 -28.52
N VAL A 313 64.75 32.32 -29.73
CA VAL A 313 64.03 31.91 -30.95
C VAL A 313 63.76 30.40 -30.98
N GLU A 314 64.72 29.57 -30.53
CA GLU A 314 64.56 28.11 -30.49
C GLU A 314 63.41 27.65 -29.59
N THR A 315 63.22 28.31 -28.44
CA THR A 315 62.13 27.96 -27.50
C THR A 315 60.77 28.43 -28.04
N MET A 316 60.72 29.56 -28.76
CA MET A 316 59.52 30.01 -29.47
C MET A 316 59.13 29.04 -30.59
N GLU A 317 60.07 28.61 -31.43
CA GLU A 317 59.81 27.66 -32.52
C GLU A 317 59.33 26.31 -31.98
N SER A 318 59.98 25.80 -30.92
CA SER A 318 59.57 24.54 -30.27
C SER A 318 58.15 24.62 -29.70
N THR A 319 57.82 25.72 -29.03
CA THR A 319 56.50 25.92 -28.42
C THR A 319 55.42 26.10 -29.50
N ALA A 320 55.67 26.90 -30.53
CA ALA A 320 54.74 27.06 -31.66
C ALA A 320 54.50 25.73 -32.39
N ALA A 321 55.55 24.91 -32.58
CA ALA A 321 55.42 23.59 -33.19
C ALA A 321 54.61 22.60 -32.34
N GLN A 322 54.55 22.77 -31.02
CA GLN A 322 53.70 21.95 -30.15
C GLN A 322 52.22 22.33 -30.28
N PHE A 323 51.89 23.62 -30.32
CA PHE A 323 50.51 24.08 -30.55
C PHE A 323 50.01 23.74 -31.95
N PHE A 324 50.87 23.73 -32.97
CA PHE A 324 50.50 23.35 -34.33
C PHE A 324 50.18 21.85 -34.50
N LYS A 325 50.64 20.99 -33.57
CA LYS A 325 50.45 19.54 -33.63
C LYS A 325 49.23 19.05 -32.82
N LYS A 326 48.68 19.88 -31.95
CA LYS A 326 47.50 19.57 -31.13
C LYS A 326 46.22 19.88 -31.90
#